data_AF-A0A7G8T8S0-F1
#
_entry.id   AF-A0A7G8T8S0-F1
#
_cell.length_a   1.000
_cell.length_b   1.000
_cell.length_c   1.000
_cell.angle_alpha   90.00
_cell.angle_beta   90.00
_cell.angle_gamma   90.00
#
_symmetry.space_group_name_H-M   'P 1'
#
loop_
_entity.id
_entity.type
_entity.pdbx_description
1 polymer ?
#
loop_
_entity_poly.entity_id
_entity_poly.type
_entity_poly.pdbx_seq_one_letter_code
_entity_poly.pdbx_strand_id
1 'polypeptide(L)' 'MKRIKAACIEQTIHFQLKEDLGHAAAVHAVKDELEHYKTQLNRSRTKYKIVEEIAQPDDSIIIKIKKQYTGHNCGDYLD' A
#
# COMPACT_ATOMS: atom_id res chain seq x y z
N MET A 1 -5.45 -20.17 -26.08
CA MET A 1 -6.21 -19.43 -25.04
C MET A 1 -5.39 -19.41 -23.76
N LYS A 2 -5.31 -18.28 -23.04
CA LYS A 2 -4.54 -18.16 -21.77
C LYS A 2 -5.48 -18.20 -20.56
N ARG A 3 -5.06 -18.90 -19.49
CA ARG A 3 -5.77 -18.92 -18.20
C ARG A 3 -4.78 -18.61 -17.08
N ILE A 4 -5.10 -17.59 -16.27
CA ILE A 4 -4.28 -17.21 -15.12
C ILE A 4 -4.53 -18.23 -14.00
N LYS A 5 -3.45 -18.83 -13.48
CA LYS A 5 -3.49 -19.81 -12.38
C LYS A 5 -3.34 -19.15 -11.02
N ALA A 6 -2.39 -18.21 -10.92
CA ALA A 6 -2.20 -17.34 -9.77
C ALA A 6 -1.65 -15.98 -10.23
N ALA A 7 -1.91 -14.93 -9.45
CA ALA A 7 -1.37 -13.60 -9.68
C ALA A 7 -1.35 -12.77 -8.39
N CYS A 8 -0.30 -11.97 -8.23
CA CYS A 8 -0.25 -10.85 -7.30
C CYS A 8 0.15 -9.58 -8.07
N ILE A 9 -0.08 -8.42 -7.46
CA ILE A 9 0.47 -7.15 -7.93
C ILE A 9 1.42 -6.60 -6.86
N GLU A 10 2.62 -6.24 -7.29
CA GLU A 10 3.55 -5.46 -6.48
C GLU A 10 3.40 -3.99 -6.85
N GLN A 11 3.23 -3.13 -5.85
CA GLN A 11 3.08 -1.70 -6.04
C GLN A 11 4.01 -0.95 -5.09
N THR A 12 4.62 0.11 -5.59
CA THR A 12 5.28 1.11 -4.76
C THR A 12 4.34 2.31 -4.68
N ILE A 13 3.96 2.70 -3.48
CA ILE A 13 2.99 3.77 -3.22
C ILE A 13 3.71 4.83 -2.39
N HIS A 14 3.68 6.06 -2.89
CA HIS A 14 4.25 7.22 -2.22
C HIS A 14 3.12 8.07 -1.63
N PHE A 15 3.04 8.12 -0.31
CA PHE A 15 2.17 9.01 0.44
C PHE A 15 2.89 10.33 0.64
N GLN A 16 2.50 11.33 -0.15
CA GLN A 16 3.12 12.66 -0.18
C GLN A 16 2.42 13.60 0.80
N LEU A 17 3.19 14.54 1.36
CA LEU A 17 2.63 15.61 2.18
C LEU A 17 1.72 16.50 1.32
N LYS A 18 0.59 16.91 1.89
CA LYS A 18 -0.30 17.89 1.26
C LYS A 18 0.28 19.29 1.46
N GLU A 19 0.46 20.02 0.37
CA GLU A 19 1.06 21.36 0.36
C GLU A 19 0.15 22.42 1.01
N ASP A 20 -1.16 22.17 1.09
CA ASP A 20 -2.16 23.07 1.68
C ASP A 20 -2.21 23.05 3.22
N LEU A 21 -1.45 22.18 3.89
CA LEU A 21 -1.47 21.99 5.34
C LEU A 21 -0.13 22.43 5.96
N GLY A 22 -0.19 23.02 7.16
CA GLY A 22 1.02 23.27 7.94
C GLY A 22 1.80 21.97 8.18
N HIS A 23 3.14 22.02 8.15
CA HIS A 23 4.02 20.84 8.13
C HIS A 23 3.63 19.74 9.13
N ALA A 24 3.39 20.08 10.41
CA ALA A 24 2.96 19.10 11.42
C ALA A 24 1.61 18.41 11.10
N ALA A 25 0.65 19.16 10.53
CA ALA A 25 -0.63 18.60 10.09
C ALA A 25 -0.48 17.74 8.83
N ALA A 26 0.43 18.11 7.92
CA ALA A 26 0.74 17.32 6.74
C ALA A 26 1.36 15.96 7.10
N VAL A 27 2.29 15.93 8.06
CA VAL A 27 2.89 14.67 8.56
C VAL A 27 1.84 13.77 9.19
N HIS A 28 0.93 14.33 9.99
CA HIS A 28 -0.17 13.57 10.57
C HIS A 28 -1.10 13.01 9.48
N ALA A 29 -1.48 13.83 8.50
CA ALA A 29 -2.35 13.42 7.40
C ALA A 29 -1.76 12.27 6.56
N VAL A 30 -0.45 12.26 6.32
CA VAL A 30 0.23 11.15 5.62
C VAL A 30 0.16 9.84 6.41
N LYS A 31 0.34 9.90 7.73
CA LYS A 31 0.19 8.72 8.60
C LYS A 31 -1.24 8.19 8.59
N ASP A 32 -2.23 9.07 8.76
CA ASP A 32 -3.64 8.73 8.68
C ASP A 32 -4.02 8.11 7.32
N GLU A 33 -3.49 8.63 6.23
CA GLU A 33 -3.77 8.11 4.88
C GLU A 33 -3.20 6.69 4.70
N LEU A 34 -2.00 6.43 5.23
CA LEU A 34 -1.41 5.10 5.25
C LEU A 34 -2.20 4.13 6.14
N GLU A 35 -2.66 4.55 7.32
CA GLU A 35 -3.51 3.74 8.18
C GLU A 35 -4.88 3.45 7.55
N HIS A 36 -5.46 4.45 6.89
CA HIS A 36 -6.71 4.29 6.15
C HIS A 36 -6.55 3.30 4.99
N TYR A 37 -5.43 3.36 4.27
CA TYR A 37 -5.09 2.40 3.22
C TYR A 37 -4.99 0.97 3.75
N LYS A 38 -4.25 0.75 4.85
CA LYS A 38 -4.16 -0.57 5.52
C LYS A 38 -5.53 -1.07 5.98
N THR A 39 -6.35 -0.18 6.53
CA THR A 39 -7.71 -0.49 6.98
C THR A 39 -8.63 -0.87 5.82
N GLN A 40 -8.55 -0.18 4.69
CA GLN A 40 -9.33 -0.49 3.49
C GLN A 40 -8.95 -1.87 2.92
N LEU A 41 -7.66 -2.21 2.91
CA LEU A 41 -7.19 -3.53 2.50
C LEU A 41 -7.70 -4.63 3.44
N ASN A 42 -7.70 -4.38 4.75
CA ASN A 42 -8.24 -5.32 5.74
C ASN A 42 -9.75 -5.51 5.58
N ARG A 43 -10.51 -4.41 5.43
CA ARG A 43 -11.97 -4.42 5.23
C ARG A 43 -12.38 -5.15 3.96
N SER A 44 -11.62 -4.98 2.88
CA SER A 44 -11.84 -5.71 1.61
C SER A 44 -11.39 -7.17 1.66
N ARG A 45 -10.79 -7.62 2.77
CA ARG A 45 -10.18 -8.96 2.94
C ARG A 45 -9.20 -9.30 1.81
N THR A 46 -8.57 -8.28 1.23
CA THR A 46 -7.55 -8.45 0.20
C THR A 46 -6.33 -9.08 0.87
N LYS A 47 -5.78 -10.15 0.31
CA LYS A 47 -4.49 -10.69 0.79
C LYS A 47 -3.39 -9.72 0.40
N TYR A 48 -2.60 -9.25 1.37
CA TYR A 48 -1.47 -8.36 1.11
C TYR A 48 -0.31 -8.63 2.07
N LYS A 49 0.88 -8.22 1.64
CA LYS A 49 2.13 -8.25 2.41
C LYS A 49 2.89 -6.96 2.12
N ILE A 50 3.19 -6.21 3.17
CA ILE A 50 4.05 -5.04 3.08
C ILE A 50 5.49 -5.56 3.04
N VAL A 51 6.20 -5.25 1.96
CA VAL A 51 7.58 -5.68 1.72
C VAL A 51 8.55 -4.66 2.32
N GLU A 52 8.25 -3.37 2.13
CA GLU A 52 9.05 -2.27 2.66
C GLU A 52 8.14 -1.11 3.07
N GLU A 53 8.52 -0.41 4.13
CA GLU A 53 7.89 0.83 4.60
C GLU A 53 9.01 1.78 5.01
N ILE A 54 9.20 2.86 4.25
CA ILE A 54 10.30 3.81 4.37
C ILE A 54 9.72 5.20 4.57
N ALA A 55 10.03 5.81 5.72
CA ALA A 55 9.82 7.24 5.93
C ALA A 55 10.97 8.01 5.27
N GLN A 56 10.63 9.01 4.46
CA GLN A 56 11.59 9.86 3.76
C GLN A 56 11.98 11.07 4.61
N PRO A 57 13.13 11.71 4.34
CA PRO A 57 13.56 12.91 5.07
C PRO A 57 12.63 14.12 4.91
N ASP A 58 11.76 14.12 3.89
CA ASP A 58 10.68 15.09 3.71
C ASP A 58 9.38 14.70 4.44
N ASP A 59 9.43 13.75 5.37
CA ASP A 59 8.28 13.22 6.13
C ASP A 59 7.17 12.55 5.28
N SER A 60 7.40 12.36 3.98
CA SER A 60 6.58 11.47 3.16
C SER A 60 6.89 10.00 3.45
N ILE A 61 5.95 9.11 3.12
CA ILE A 61 6.12 7.67 3.36
C ILE A 61 6.01 6.93 2.03
N ILE A 62 6.99 6.08 1.74
CA ILE A 62 6.94 5.16 0.61
C ILE A 62 6.75 3.75 1.16
N ILE A 63 5.71 3.06 0.68
CA ILE A 63 5.51 1.64 0.96
C ILE A 63 5.66 0.83 -0.32
N LYS A 64 6.29 -0.33 -0.21
CA LYS A 64 6.24 -1.38 -1.22
C LYS A 64 5.33 -2.48 -0.71
N ILE A 65 4.27 -2.78 -1.45
CA ILE A 65 3.24 -3.73 -1.05
C ILE A 65 2.98 -4.74 -2.17
N LYS A 66 2.97 -6.02 -1.81
CA LYS A 66 2.41 -7.08 -2.64
C LYS A 66 0.97 -7.31 -2.21
N LYS A 67 0.03 -7.32 -3.15
CA LYS A 67 -1.38 -7.60 -2.85
C LYS A 67 -2.03 -8.47 -3.91
N GLN A 68 -3.15 -9.08 -3.55
CA GLN A 68 -3.95 -9.89 -4.45
C GLN A 68 -4.43 -9.05 -5.64
N TYR A 69 -4.22 -9.59 -6.85
CA TYR A 69 -4.70 -8.95 -8.06
C TYR A 69 -6.12 -9.44 -8.36
N THR A 70 -7.11 -8.53 -8.36
CA THR A 70 -8.47 -8.74 -8.90
C THR A 70 -9.12 -10.08 -8.49
N GLY A 71 -8.95 -10.50 -7.24
CA GLY A 71 -9.52 -11.75 -6.71
C GLY A 71 -8.90 -13.05 -7.24
N HIS A 72 -7.85 -12.99 -8.06
CA HIS A 72 -7.11 -14.18 -8.49
C HIS A 72 -6.44 -14.87 -7.29
N ASN A 73 -6.27 -16.19 -7.38
CA ASN A 73 -5.50 -16.90 -6.36
C ASN A 73 -4.08 -16.32 -6.31
N CYS A 74 -3.55 -16.10 -5.11
CA CYS A 74 -2.20 -15.58 -4.94
C CYS A 74 -1.14 -16.69 -5.05
N GLY A 75 -1.51 -17.96 -4.79
CA GLY A 75 -0.53 -19.05 -4.73
C GLY A 75 0.65 -18.68 -3.81
N ASP A 76 1.86 -18.99 -4.26
CA ASP A 76 3.12 -18.69 -3.58
C ASP A 76 3.63 -17.26 -3.85
N TYR A 77 2.93 -16.44 -4.65
CA TYR A 77 3.41 -15.09 -5.01
C TYR A 77 3.35 -14.07 -3.86
N LEU A 78 2.65 -14.40 -2.78
CA LEU A 78 2.49 -13.56 -1.59
C LEU A 78 3.39 -14.00 -0.43
N ASP A 79 4.14 -15.09 -0.61
CA ASP A 79 5.15 -15.58 0.33
C ASP A 79 6.42 -14.71 0.30
#